data_AF-A0A9J6H8G8-F1
#
_entry.id   AF-A0A9J6H8G8-F1
#
_cell.length_a   1.000
_cell.length_b   1.000
_cell.length_c   1.000
_cell.angle_alpha   90.00
_cell.angle_beta   90.00
_cell.angle_gamma   90.00
#
_symmetry.space_group_name_H-M   'P 1'
#
loop_
_entity.id
_entity.type
_entity.pdbx_description
1 polymer ?
#
loop_
_entity_poly.entity_id
_entity_poly.type
_entity_poly.pdbx_seq_one_letter_code
_entity_poly.pdbx_strand_id
1 'polypeptide(L)'
;MLPVKLAFMLSVSEELEPFLAEFQSVKPMLPFLASTLDCLLRSLLSLIVLKEKLNAADTFSKLLNIDLDNSDNMIAVASFDIGLAAKSELRKLLKPSHIAVVNFKRECISFVKACSKKIIERSPLKYKLTRGANCSVGAGQKQLNIALEVLIEHGWLSATSGEGKSLIHPGVLDQHRTGSHAKL
;
A
#
# COMPACT_ATOMS: atom_id res chain seq x y z
N MET A 1 3.28 -15.20 28.95
CA MET A 1 3.13 -15.03 27.48
C MET A 1 2.72 -13.63 27.07
N LEU A 2 1.83 -12.93 27.78
CA LEU A 2 1.39 -11.58 27.40
C LEU A 2 2.53 -10.57 27.12
N PRO A 3 3.57 -10.41 27.98
CA PRO A 3 4.67 -9.47 27.70
C PRO A 3 5.41 -9.79 26.40
N VAL A 4 5.56 -11.08 26.08
CA VAL A 4 6.21 -11.55 24.85
C VAL A 4 5.37 -11.18 23.61
N LYS A 5 4.04 -11.34 23.70
CA LYS A 5 3.11 -10.93 22.62
C LYS A 5 3.17 -9.43 22.37
N LEU A 6 3.12 -8.64 23.44
CA LEU A 6 3.19 -7.17 23.34
C LEU A 6 4.51 -6.71 22.74
N ALA A 7 5.64 -7.29 23.17
CA ALA A 7 6.96 -6.95 22.62
C ALA A 7 7.04 -7.24 21.11
N PHE A 8 6.46 -8.35 20.65
CA PHE A 8 6.41 -8.67 19.22
C PHE A 8 5.49 -7.72 18.45
N MET A 9 4.26 -7.49 18.93
CA MET A 9 3.30 -6.60 18.28
C MET A 9 3.82 -5.16 18.21
N LEU A 10 4.52 -4.71 19.26
CA LEU A 10 5.19 -3.43 19.28
C LEU A 10 6.25 -3.35 18.18
N SER A 11 7.11 -4.36 18.03
CA SER A 11 8.12 -4.35 16.95
C SER A 11 7.53 -4.28 15.54
N VAL A 12 6.39 -4.93 15.30
CA VAL A 12 5.68 -4.79 14.01
C VAL A 12 5.06 -3.41 13.86
N SER A 13 4.61 -2.80 14.95
CA SER A 13 4.06 -1.43 14.94
C SER A 13 5.14 -0.40 14.66
N GLU A 14 6.33 -0.56 15.25
CA GLU A 14 7.52 0.27 14.99
C GLU A 14 7.97 0.18 13.52
N GLU A 15 7.71 -0.94 12.84
CA GLU A 15 7.97 -1.11 11.41
C GLU A 15 6.95 -0.35 10.54
N LEU A 16 5.70 -0.26 10.98
CA LEU A 16 4.63 0.48 10.28
C LEU A 16 4.72 2.00 10.48
N GLU A 17 5.20 2.44 11.66
CA GLU A 17 5.18 3.82 12.09
C GLU A 17 5.86 4.81 11.12
N PRO A 18 7.08 4.56 10.59
CA PRO A 18 7.75 5.49 9.68
C PRO A 18 6.92 5.76 8.42
N PHE A 19 6.29 4.72 7.86
CA PHE A 19 5.41 4.86 6.71
C PHE A 19 4.19 5.72 7.07
N LEU A 20 3.53 5.44 8.19
CA LEU A 20 2.36 6.21 8.60
C LEU A 20 2.71 7.68 8.84
N ALA A 21 3.81 7.96 9.54
CA ALA A 21 4.27 9.31 9.81
C ALA A 21 4.60 10.09 8.53
N GLU A 22 5.28 9.46 7.57
CA GLU A 22 5.65 10.08 6.30
C GLU A 22 4.42 10.44 5.45
N PHE A 23 3.49 9.49 5.29
CA PHE A 23 2.32 9.64 4.42
C PHE A 23 1.12 10.35 5.07
N GLN A 24 1.21 10.69 6.35
CA GLN A 24 0.27 11.59 7.05
C GLN A 24 0.81 13.03 7.14
N SER A 25 1.93 13.33 6.48
CA SER A 25 2.48 14.69 6.42
C SER A 25 1.81 15.57 5.36
N VAL A 26 1.99 16.89 5.46
CA VAL A 26 1.50 17.87 4.45
C VAL A 26 2.33 17.90 3.16
N LYS A 27 3.38 17.07 3.06
CA LYS A 27 4.30 17.08 1.92
C LYS A 27 3.70 16.25 0.76
N PRO A 28 4.04 16.57 -0.51
CA PRO A 28 3.60 15.77 -1.65
C PRO A 28 4.37 14.44 -1.71
N MET A 29 3.93 13.44 -0.95
CA MET A 29 4.63 12.14 -0.83
C MET A 29 4.22 11.11 -1.89
N LEU A 30 3.22 11.41 -2.72
CA LEU A 30 2.77 10.54 -3.80
C LEU A 30 3.92 9.97 -4.67
N PRO A 31 4.99 10.75 -5.01
CA PRO A 31 6.11 10.22 -5.76
C PRO A 31 6.90 9.09 -5.10
N PHE A 32 6.84 8.98 -3.78
CA PHE A 32 7.55 7.97 -2.99
C PHE A 32 6.63 6.82 -2.56
N LEU A 33 5.30 6.98 -2.72
CA LEU A 33 4.30 6.04 -2.23
C LEU A 33 4.54 4.62 -2.71
N ALA A 34 4.84 4.44 -4.01
CA ALA A 34 5.00 3.12 -4.56
C ALA A 34 6.23 2.38 -3.99
N SER A 35 7.37 3.06 -3.94
CA SER A 35 8.62 2.48 -3.42
C SER A 35 8.57 2.23 -1.93
N THR A 36 8.06 3.19 -1.13
CA THR A 36 8.04 3.04 0.32
C THR A 36 7.06 1.94 0.74
N LEU A 37 5.90 1.84 0.06
CA LEU A 37 4.95 0.77 0.36
C LEU A 37 5.44 -0.62 -0.07
N ASP A 38 6.18 -0.73 -1.18
CA ASP A 38 6.83 -1.98 -1.57
C ASP A 38 7.89 -2.43 -0.55
N CYS A 39 8.75 -1.51 -0.10
CA CYS A 39 9.71 -1.78 0.97
C CYS A 39 9.02 -2.25 2.26
N LEU A 40 7.99 -1.55 2.72
CA LEU A 40 7.24 -1.92 3.92
C LEU A 40 6.62 -3.31 3.79
N LEU A 41 5.92 -3.57 2.68
CA LEU A 41 5.25 -4.84 2.48
C LEU A 41 6.26 -5.99 2.37
N ARG A 42 7.40 -5.80 1.70
CA ARG A 42 8.47 -6.80 1.65
C ARG A 42 9.05 -7.09 3.02
N SER A 43 9.25 -6.07 3.83
CA SER A 43 9.80 -6.22 5.18
C SER A 43 8.86 -7.08 6.05
N LEU A 44 7.56 -6.77 6.07
CA LEU A 44 6.55 -7.57 6.77
C LEU A 44 6.44 -9.00 6.23
N LEU A 45 6.39 -9.17 4.90
CA LEU A 45 6.30 -10.49 4.27
C LEU A 45 7.55 -11.33 4.53
N SER A 46 8.74 -10.72 4.62
CA SER A 46 9.99 -11.45 4.90
C SER A 46 10.00 -12.18 6.24
N LEU A 47 9.14 -11.77 7.17
CA LEU A 47 8.97 -12.43 8.46
C LEU A 47 8.25 -13.79 8.34
N ILE A 48 7.44 -14.00 7.30
CA ILE A 48 6.53 -15.16 7.20
C ILE A 48 6.57 -15.90 5.86
N VAL A 49 7.09 -15.30 4.80
CA VAL A 49 7.19 -15.84 3.44
C VAL A 49 8.61 -16.35 3.18
N LEU A 50 8.73 -17.46 2.46
CA LEU A 50 10.01 -18.00 2.01
C LEU A 50 10.76 -16.99 1.13
N LYS A 51 12.08 -16.87 1.36
CA LYS A 51 12.92 -15.87 0.67
C LYS A 51 12.90 -16.05 -0.84
N GLU A 52 12.93 -17.28 -1.33
CA GLU A 52 12.86 -17.60 -2.76
C GLU A 52 11.57 -17.10 -3.41
N LYS A 53 10.43 -17.20 -2.71
CA LYS A 53 9.13 -16.72 -3.20
C LYS A 53 9.07 -15.19 -3.19
N LEU A 54 9.59 -14.57 -2.14
CA LEU A 54 9.64 -13.12 -2.02
C LEU A 54 10.57 -12.49 -3.08
N ASN A 55 11.70 -13.14 -3.36
CA ASN A 55 12.66 -12.69 -4.38
C ASN A 55 12.12 -12.89 -5.80
N ALA A 56 11.33 -13.96 -6.04
CA ALA A 56 10.67 -14.19 -7.34
C ALA A 56 9.57 -13.14 -7.64
N ALA A 57 9.05 -12.47 -6.61
CA ALA A 57 8.11 -11.36 -6.75
C ALA A 57 8.83 -10.05 -7.10
N ASP A 58 9.35 -9.96 -8.33
CA ASP A 58 10.13 -8.84 -8.87
C ASP A 58 9.30 -7.60 -9.28
N THR A 59 7.97 -7.68 -9.23
CA THR A 59 7.06 -6.60 -9.60
C THR A 59 5.99 -6.40 -8.52
N PHE A 60 5.42 -5.19 -8.45
CA PHE A 60 4.32 -4.88 -7.52
C PHE A 60 3.16 -5.89 -7.67
N SER A 61 2.78 -6.22 -8.91
CA SER A 61 1.71 -7.18 -9.16
C SER A 61 2.03 -8.57 -8.64
N LYS A 62 3.25 -9.08 -8.82
CA LYS A 62 3.64 -10.39 -8.26
C LYS A 62 3.67 -10.35 -6.72
N LEU A 63 4.17 -9.27 -6.12
CA LEU A 63 4.23 -9.11 -4.66
C LEU A 63 2.82 -9.11 -4.03
N LEU A 64 1.87 -8.37 -4.62
CA LEU A 64 0.48 -8.31 -4.14
C LEU A 64 -0.29 -9.63 -4.33
N ASN A 65 0.17 -10.50 -5.22
CA ASN A 65 -0.48 -11.77 -5.54
C ASN A 65 0.18 -12.99 -4.88
N ILE A 66 1.13 -12.78 -3.95
CA ILE A 66 1.66 -13.90 -3.15
C ILE A 66 0.50 -14.48 -2.33
N ASP A 67 0.19 -15.74 -2.58
CA ASP A 67 -0.82 -16.46 -1.81
C ASP A 67 -0.28 -16.80 -0.42
N LEU A 68 -0.77 -16.08 0.58
CA LEU A 68 -0.41 -16.25 1.99
C LEU A 68 -1.15 -17.42 2.67
N ASP A 69 -2.13 -18.03 2.00
CA ASP A 69 -2.84 -19.22 2.47
C ASP A 69 -2.19 -20.52 1.97
N ASN A 70 -1.35 -20.45 0.93
CA ASN A 70 -0.54 -21.57 0.48
C ASN A 70 0.67 -21.80 1.40
N SER A 71 0.71 -22.95 2.08
CA SER A 71 1.82 -23.35 2.96
C SER A 71 3.17 -23.42 2.26
N ASP A 72 3.20 -23.70 0.96
CA ASP A 72 4.43 -23.79 0.17
C ASP A 72 5.10 -22.43 -0.08
N ASN A 73 4.40 -21.35 0.25
CA ASN A 73 4.96 -20.00 0.24
C ASN A 73 5.47 -19.56 1.61
N MET A 74 5.10 -20.25 2.68
CA MET A 74 5.28 -19.79 4.05
C MET A 74 6.47 -20.48 4.71
N ILE A 75 7.13 -19.78 5.63
CA ILE A 75 8.18 -20.40 6.43
C ILE A 75 7.58 -21.38 7.46
N ALA A 76 8.35 -22.39 7.83
CA ALA A 76 7.96 -23.28 8.91
C ALA A 76 7.87 -22.52 10.25
N VAL A 77 6.87 -22.85 11.08
CA VAL A 77 6.69 -22.26 12.42
C VAL A 77 7.94 -22.40 13.29
N ALA A 78 8.67 -23.51 13.14
CA ALA A 78 9.93 -23.73 13.85
C ALA A 78 10.98 -22.66 13.51
N SER A 79 11.07 -22.29 12.24
CA SER A 79 12.03 -21.33 11.68
C SER A 79 11.64 -19.86 11.90
N PHE A 80 10.39 -19.58 12.30
CA PHE A 80 9.94 -18.22 12.57
C PHE A 80 10.74 -17.58 13.72
N ASP A 81 11.34 -16.44 13.44
CA ASP A 81 12.03 -15.61 14.42
C ASP A 81 11.07 -14.58 15.01
N ILE A 82 10.92 -14.61 16.33
CA ILE A 82 10.05 -13.68 17.09
C ILE A 82 10.74 -12.33 17.35
N GLY A 83 11.99 -12.14 16.91
CA GLY A 83 12.75 -10.91 17.10
C GLY A 83 13.40 -10.79 18.49
N LEU A 84 14.33 -9.83 18.62
CA LEU A 84 15.14 -9.67 19.82
C LEU A 84 14.31 -9.26 21.05
N ALA A 85 13.37 -8.32 20.88
CA ALA A 85 12.53 -7.82 21.96
C ALA A 85 11.68 -8.96 22.58
N ALA A 86 10.96 -9.71 21.74
CA ALA A 86 10.15 -10.83 22.21
C ALA A 86 11.02 -11.97 22.76
N LYS A 87 12.18 -12.27 22.15
CA LYS A 87 13.17 -13.22 22.72
C LYS A 87 13.60 -12.80 24.13
N SER A 88 13.80 -11.50 24.36
CA SER A 88 14.18 -10.95 25.66
C SER A 88 13.10 -11.19 26.72
N GLU A 89 11.84 -10.86 26.40
CA GLU A 89 10.71 -11.12 27.29
C GLU A 89 10.47 -12.62 27.52
N LEU A 90 10.68 -13.45 26.50
CA LEU A 90 10.50 -14.90 26.60
C LEU A 90 11.48 -15.53 27.59
N ARG A 91 12.74 -15.04 27.63
CA ARG A 91 13.76 -15.51 28.58
C ARG A 91 13.45 -15.17 30.05
N LYS A 92 12.63 -14.13 30.29
CA LYS A 92 12.19 -13.74 31.65
C LYS A 92 11.09 -14.66 32.18
N LEU A 93 10.41 -15.42 31.31
CA LEU A 93 9.40 -16.37 31.74
C LEU A 93 10.04 -17.62 32.36
N LEU A 94 9.50 -18.06 33.50
CA LEU A 94 9.92 -19.31 34.12
C LEU A 94 9.49 -20.49 33.24
N LYS A 95 10.45 -21.09 32.53
CA LYS A 95 10.31 -22.34 31.74
C LYS A 95 8.96 -22.47 31.01
N PRO A 96 8.67 -21.61 30.00
CA PRO A 96 7.46 -21.76 29.21
C PRO A 96 7.44 -23.14 28.54
N SER A 97 6.26 -23.78 28.51
CA SER A 97 6.13 -25.08 27.84
C SER A 97 6.40 -24.96 26.34
N HIS A 98 6.95 -26.01 25.74
CA HIS A 98 7.22 -26.04 24.30
C HIS A 98 5.96 -25.75 23.47
N ILE A 99 4.81 -26.33 23.86
CA ILE A 99 3.51 -26.09 23.21
C ILE A 99 3.11 -24.62 23.27
N ALA A 100 3.31 -23.95 24.40
CA ALA A 100 3.00 -22.53 24.54
C ALA A 100 3.85 -21.65 23.61
N VAL A 101 5.15 -21.98 23.44
CA VAL A 101 6.04 -21.27 22.53
C VAL A 101 5.64 -21.49 21.07
N VAL A 102 5.32 -22.72 20.68
CA VAL A 102 4.86 -23.04 19.32
C VAL A 102 3.55 -22.32 18.99
N ASN A 103 2.57 -22.34 19.89
CA ASN A 103 1.31 -21.64 19.71
C ASN A 103 1.52 -20.12 19.60
N PHE A 104 2.39 -19.55 20.44
CA PHE A 104 2.78 -18.15 20.33
C PHE A 104 3.37 -17.80 18.96
N LYS A 105 4.27 -18.61 18.41
CA LYS A 105 4.81 -18.40 17.06
C LYS A 105 3.71 -18.44 15.99
N ARG A 106 2.77 -19.37 16.08
CA ARG A 106 1.61 -19.45 15.15
C ARG A 106 0.76 -18.18 15.21
N GLU A 107 0.51 -17.66 16.41
CA GLU A 107 -0.22 -16.40 16.58
C GLU A 107 0.53 -15.22 15.97
N CYS A 108 1.87 -15.15 16.13
CA CYS A 108 2.70 -14.11 15.51
C CYS A 108 2.61 -14.16 13.98
N ILE A 109 2.76 -15.35 13.39
CA ILE A 109 2.62 -15.54 11.95
C ILE A 109 1.22 -15.12 11.49
N SER A 110 0.18 -15.51 12.21
CA SER A 110 -1.20 -15.14 11.92
C SER A 110 -1.42 -13.62 11.96
N PHE A 111 -0.84 -12.95 12.96
CA PHE A 111 -0.88 -11.49 13.09
C PHE A 111 -0.21 -10.79 11.90
N VAL A 112 1.04 -11.13 11.60
CA VAL A 112 1.76 -10.53 10.45
C VAL A 112 1.05 -10.81 9.13
N LYS A 113 0.50 -12.03 8.98
CA LYS A 113 -0.32 -12.41 7.82
C LYS A 113 -1.56 -11.54 7.70
N ALA A 114 -2.28 -11.29 8.80
CA ALA A 114 -3.46 -10.43 8.81
C ALA A 114 -3.12 -8.98 8.44
N CYS A 115 -2.05 -8.42 9.02
CA CYS A 115 -1.54 -7.09 8.67
C CYS A 115 -1.19 -7.00 7.19
N SER A 116 -0.40 -7.95 6.68
CA SER A 116 0.04 -8.00 5.29
C SER A 116 -1.14 -8.13 4.33
N LYS A 117 -2.10 -9.04 4.61
CA LYS A 117 -3.34 -9.15 3.82
C LYS A 117 -4.11 -7.84 3.78
N LYS A 118 -4.20 -7.12 4.90
CA LYS A 118 -4.94 -5.86 4.94
C LYS A 118 -4.25 -4.76 4.12
N ILE A 119 -2.93 -4.67 4.20
CA ILE A 119 -2.13 -3.76 3.38
C ILE A 119 -2.32 -4.09 1.90
N ILE A 120 -2.24 -5.37 1.52
CA ILE A 120 -2.46 -5.83 0.14
C ILE A 120 -3.90 -5.51 -0.31
N GLU A 121 -4.92 -5.79 0.50
CA GLU A 121 -6.33 -5.52 0.20
C GLU A 121 -6.56 -4.05 -0.13
N ARG A 122 -5.93 -3.15 0.63
CA ARG A 122 -6.12 -1.68 0.50
C ARG A 122 -4.98 -0.98 -0.25
N SER A 123 -4.08 -1.74 -0.87
CA SER A 123 -2.85 -1.17 -1.42
C SER A 123 -3.14 -0.25 -2.61
N PRO A 124 -2.65 1.01 -2.60
CA PRO A 124 -2.69 1.89 -3.77
C PRO A 124 -1.82 1.35 -4.93
N LEU A 125 -0.92 0.39 -4.69
CA LEU A 125 -0.11 -0.27 -5.73
C LEU A 125 -0.95 -1.06 -6.77
N LYS A 126 -2.24 -1.30 -6.50
CA LYS A 126 -3.16 -1.88 -7.47
C LYS A 126 -3.41 -0.95 -8.67
N TYR A 127 -3.30 0.35 -8.45
CA TYR A 127 -3.62 1.35 -9.46
C TYR A 127 -2.39 1.69 -10.32
N LYS A 128 -2.57 1.75 -11.64
CA LYS A 128 -1.54 2.16 -12.59
C LYS A 128 -0.95 3.54 -12.22
N LEU A 129 -1.81 4.47 -11.82
CA LEU A 129 -1.41 5.83 -11.43
C LEU A 129 -0.38 5.82 -10.31
N THR A 130 -0.64 5.10 -9.22
CA THR A 130 0.31 5.00 -8.09
C THR A 130 1.65 4.41 -8.54
N ARG A 131 1.61 3.32 -9.33
CA ARG A 131 2.83 2.66 -9.83
C ARG A 131 3.63 3.56 -10.77
N GLY A 132 2.93 4.41 -11.51
CA GLY A 132 3.48 5.38 -12.45
C GLY A 132 3.70 6.77 -11.86
N ALA A 133 3.46 7.01 -10.56
CA ALA A 133 3.72 8.31 -9.95
C ALA A 133 5.16 8.45 -9.44
N ASN A 134 5.95 7.37 -9.52
CA ASN A 134 7.33 7.31 -9.06
C ASN A 134 8.21 8.35 -9.78
N CYS A 135 8.70 9.35 -9.04
CA CYS A 135 9.58 10.38 -9.59
C CYS A 135 11.03 9.90 -9.55
N SER A 136 11.47 9.20 -10.60
CA SER A 136 12.89 9.16 -10.93
C SER A 136 13.24 10.38 -11.78
N VAL A 137 14.30 11.10 -11.40
CA VAL A 137 14.81 12.26 -12.12
C VAL A 137 15.05 11.87 -13.58
N GLY A 138 14.32 12.49 -14.53
CA GLY A 138 14.43 12.22 -15.97
C GLY A 138 13.32 11.37 -16.61
N ALA A 139 12.34 10.88 -15.84
CA ALA A 139 11.29 10.02 -16.39
C ALA A 139 10.01 10.74 -16.88
N GLY A 140 9.84 12.03 -16.53
CA GLY A 140 8.55 12.75 -16.51
C GLY A 140 7.56 12.55 -17.68
N GLN A 141 8.03 12.29 -18.90
CA GLN A 141 7.16 12.00 -20.04
C GLN A 141 6.35 10.71 -19.87
N LYS A 142 6.96 9.65 -19.31
CA LYS A 142 6.28 8.35 -19.11
C LYS A 142 5.23 8.44 -18.01
N GLN A 143 5.54 9.13 -16.91
CA GLN A 143 4.58 9.36 -15.83
C GLN A 143 3.41 10.23 -16.28
N LEU A 144 3.67 11.27 -17.09
CA LEU A 144 2.62 12.11 -17.66
C LEU A 144 1.71 11.30 -18.58
N ASN A 145 2.26 10.44 -19.44
CA ASN A 145 1.45 9.58 -20.30
C ASN A 145 0.55 8.62 -19.50
N ILE A 146 1.06 8.00 -18.42
CA ILE A 146 0.25 7.15 -17.54
C ILE A 146 -0.87 7.95 -16.87
N ALA A 147 -0.58 9.17 -16.41
CA ALA A 147 -1.59 10.03 -15.81
C ALA A 147 -2.66 10.44 -16.85
N LEU A 148 -2.26 10.79 -18.07
CA LEU A 148 -3.17 11.12 -19.17
C LEU A 148 -4.04 9.93 -19.57
N GLU A 149 -3.47 8.73 -19.69
CA GLU A 149 -4.21 7.50 -19.96
C GLU A 149 -5.30 7.26 -18.90
N VAL A 150 -4.96 7.39 -17.61
CA VAL A 150 -5.93 7.21 -16.52
C VAL A 150 -7.02 8.28 -16.55
N LEU A 151 -6.68 9.53 -16.85
CA LEU A 151 -7.65 10.63 -16.95
C LEU A 151 -8.59 10.45 -18.16
N ILE A 152 -8.09 9.90 -19.27
CA ILE A 152 -8.91 9.54 -20.43
C ILE A 152 -9.79 8.32 -20.11
N GLU A 153 -9.24 7.26 -19.51
CA GLU A 153 -9.97 6.04 -19.09
C GLU A 153 -11.16 6.39 -18.17
N HIS A 154 -11.03 7.43 -17.35
CA HIS A 154 -12.09 7.91 -16.45
C HIS A 154 -12.99 9.03 -17.03
N GLY A 155 -12.76 9.45 -18.28
CA GLY A 155 -13.57 10.46 -18.96
C GLY A 155 -13.35 11.90 -18.47
N TRP A 156 -12.24 12.16 -17.77
CA TRP A 156 -11.90 13.49 -17.26
C TRP A 156 -11.24 14.36 -18.35
N LEU A 157 -10.64 13.72 -19.35
CA LEU A 157 -10.09 14.35 -20.54
C LEU A 157 -10.66 13.65 -21.78
N SER A 158 -11.02 14.43 -22.79
CA SER A 158 -11.34 13.93 -24.12
C SER A 158 -10.21 14.32 -25.06
N ALA A 159 -9.69 13.37 -25.82
CA ALA A 159 -8.69 13.66 -26.84
C ALA A 159 -9.35 14.45 -27.97
N THR A 160 -9.11 15.75 -28.03
CA THR A 160 -9.44 16.54 -29.22
C THR A 160 -8.28 16.38 -30.19
N SER A 161 -8.49 15.63 -31.28
CA SER A 161 -7.58 15.68 -32.43
C SER A 161 -7.61 17.10 -32.97
N GLY A 162 -6.52 17.85 -32.77
CA GLY A 162 -6.42 19.23 -33.21
C GLY A 162 -6.31 19.32 -34.73
N GLU A 163 -7.44 19.34 -35.44
CA GLU A 163 -7.57 20.22 -36.59
C GLU A 163 -8.02 21.57 -36.06
N GLY A 164 -7.17 22.58 -36.20
CA GLY A 164 -7.37 23.89 -35.58
C GLY A 164 -8.71 24.51 -35.95
N LYS A 165 -9.63 24.61 -34.99
CA LYS A 165 -10.74 25.56 -35.02
C LYS A 165 -10.98 26.16 -33.63
N SER A 166 -10.98 27.49 -33.64
CA SER A 166 -11.21 28.42 -32.53
C SER A 166 -12.44 28.03 -31.71
N LEU A 167 -12.27 27.88 -30.38
CA LEU A 167 -13.38 27.75 -29.45
C LEU A 167 -13.86 29.14 -29.03
N ILE A 168 -14.76 29.72 -29.83
CA ILE A 168 -15.82 30.56 -29.28
C ILE A 168 -16.90 29.58 -28.78
N HIS A 169 -17.08 29.52 -27.47
CA HIS A 169 -18.20 28.81 -26.84
C HIS A 169 -19.48 29.65 -27.03
N PRO A 170 -20.55 29.14 -27.68
CA PRO A 170 -21.84 29.80 -27.65
C PRO A 170 -22.63 29.32 -26.42
N GLY A 171 -22.95 30.28 -25.54
CA GLY A 171 -24.26 30.39 -24.92
C GLY A 171 -24.67 29.34 -23.90
N VAL A 172 -24.33 29.58 -22.63
CA VAL A 172 -25.25 29.29 -21.53
C VAL A 172 -26.45 30.23 -21.71
N LEU A 173 -27.55 29.72 -22.28
CA LEU A 173 -28.83 30.42 -22.27
C LEU A 173 -29.66 29.87 -21.11
N ASP A 174 -29.53 30.52 -19.97
CA ASP A 174 -30.47 30.43 -18.87
C ASP A 174 -31.30 31.73 -18.92
N GLN A 175 -32.60 31.62 -19.19
CA GLN A 175 -33.65 32.56 -18.74
C GLN A 175 -35.01 32.25 -19.39
N HIS A 176 -35.93 31.72 -18.59
CA HIS A 176 -37.36 32.00 -18.75
C HIS A 176 -38.06 31.86 -17.38
N ARG A 177 -38.32 32.97 -16.69
CA ARG A 177 -39.69 33.40 -16.31
C ARG A 177 -39.75 34.69 -15.49
N THR A 178 -40.35 35.70 -16.14
CA THR A 178 -41.46 36.57 -15.70
C THR A 178 -41.26 37.66 -14.64
N GLY A 179 -41.72 38.87 -15.00
CA GLY A 179 -42.12 39.94 -14.08
C GLY A 179 -41.59 41.33 -14.52
N SER A 180 -42.15 41.97 -15.55
CA SER A 180 -43.28 42.91 -15.50
C SER A 180 -42.97 44.33 -14.98
N HIS A 181 -43.34 45.32 -15.82
CA HIS A 181 -43.60 46.75 -15.59
C HIS A 181 -42.46 47.79 -15.41
N ALA A 182 -42.22 48.52 -16.51
CA ALA A 182 -42.44 49.97 -16.73
C ALA A 182 -42.02 51.00 -15.66
N LYS A 183 -41.19 51.99 -16.05
CA LYS A 183 -41.61 53.36 -16.46
C LYS A 183 -40.42 54.32 -16.63
N LEU A 184 -40.55 55.12 -17.70
CA LEU A 184 -39.95 56.44 -18.01
C LEU A 184 -38.44 56.51 -18.29
#